data_AF-E2BG41-F1
#
_entry.id   AF-E2BG41-F1
#
_cell.length_a   1.000
_cell.length_b   1.000
_cell.length_c   1.000
_cell.angle_alpha   90.00
_cell.angle_beta   90.00
_cell.angle_gamma   90.00
#
_symmetry.space_group_name_H-M   'P 1'
#
loop_
_entity.id
_entity.type
_entity.pdbx_description
1 polymer ?
#
loop_
_entity_poly.entity_id
_entity_poly.type
_entity_poly.pdbx_seq_one_letter_code
_entity_poly.pdbx_strand_id
1 'polypeptide(L)'
;WPFIGSIIYSDKWRAYDALSNDKNYTHETVNRSVNFVNPETGVYTQNIERLWRDMRANIPRYGTRDYYFTHYLAEFLFKIIHNFDIRIDTFFK
;
A
#
# COMPACT_ATOMS: atom_id res chain seq x y z
N TRP A 1 3.30 -13.39 6.69
CA TRP A 1 1.98 -14.05 6.74
C TRP A 1 1.03 -13.11 7.49
N PRO A 2 -0.19 -12.86 6.99
CA PRO A 2 -1.15 -12.00 7.69
C PRO A 2 -1.54 -12.61 9.05
N PHE A 3 -1.90 -11.75 10.00
CA PHE A 3 -2.34 -12.19 11.32
C PHE A 3 -3.74 -12.82 11.23
N ILE A 4 -4.04 -13.77 12.12
CA ILE A 4 -5.37 -14.39 12.21
C ILE A 4 -6.43 -13.31 12.43
N GLY A 5 -7.51 -13.37 11.64
CA GLY A 5 -8.62 -12.41 11.68
C GLY A 5 -8.40 -11.14 10.86
N SER A 6 -7.29 -11.03 10.10
CA SER A 6 -7.07 -9.89 9.21
C SER A 6 -8.02 -9.91 8.01
N ILE A 7 -8.25 -8.74 7.41
CA ILE A 7 -8.94 -8.60 6.13
C ILE A 7 -7.91 -8.18 5.08
N ILE A 8 -7.87 -8.88 3.95
CA ILE A 8 -7.03 -8.55 2.81
C ILE A 8 -7.93 -7.98 1.72
N TYR A 9 -7.60 -6.76 1.27
CA TYR A 9 -8.24 -6.14 0.12
C TYR A 9 -7.32 -6.23 -1.11
N SER A 10 -7.75 -6.87 -2.20
CA SER A 10 -6.98 -6.96 -3.44
C SER A 10 -7.81 -6.60 -4.68
N ASP A 11 -7.14 -6.46 -5.81
CA ASP A 11 -7.82 -6.53 -7.10
C ASP A 11 -8.11 -8.00 -7.46
N LYS A 12 -9.01 -8.21 -8.43
CA LYS A 12 -9.41 -9.55 -8.90
C LYS A 12 -8.39 -10.19 -9.86
N TRP A 13 -7.09 -9.98 -9.63
CA TRP A 13 -6.05 -10.58 -10.44
C TRP A 13 -5.89 -12.07 -10.12
N ARG A 14 -5.80 -12.92 -11.15
CA ARG A 14 -5.76 -14.39 -11.03
C ARG A 14 -4.65 -14.93 -10.11
N ALA A 15 -3.53 -14.22 -9.98
CA ALA A 15 -2.45 -14.61 -9.07
C ALA A 15 -2.90 -14.64 -7.59
N TYR A 16 -3.97 -13.90 -7.25
CA TYR A 16 -4.51 -13.80 -5.90
C TYR A 16 -5.62 -14.82 -5.60
N ASP A 17 -6.01 -15.66 -6.55
CA ASP A 17 -7.05 -16.69 -6.32
C ASP A 17 -6.70 -17.62 -5.15
N ALA A 18 -5.40 -17.86 -4.92
CA ALA A 18 -4.92 -18.67 -3.81
C ALA A 18 -5.20 -18.06 -2.42
N LEU A 19 -5.41 -16.75 -2.33
CA LEU A 19 -5.71 -16.06 -1.06
C LEU A 19 -7.10 -16.43 -0.52
N SER A 20 -8.03 -16.82 -1.39
CA SER A 20 -9.38 -17.21 -0.99
C SER A 20 -9.44 -18.58 -0.30
N ASN A 21 -8.34 -19.33 -0.28
CA ASN A 21 -8.30 -20.71 0.22
C ASN A 21 -7.99 -20.81 1.72
N ASP A 22 -7.51 -19.73 2.35
CA ASP A 22 -7.18 -19.74 3.78
C ASP A 22 -8.36 -19.21 4.62
N LYS A 23 -8.61 -19.86 5.76
CA LYS A 23 -9.64 -19.46 6.73
C LYS A 23 -9.12 -18.48 7.78
N ASN A 24 -7.81 -18.26 7.83
CA ASN A 24 -7.18 -17.39 8.82
C ASN A 24 -7.40 -15.90 8.55
N TYR A 25 -7.87 -15.51 7.36
CA TYR A 25 -8.15 -14.13 7.01
C TYR A 25 -9.35 -14.04 6.06
N THR A 26 -10.02 -12.90 6.04
CA THR A 26 -11.08 -12.61 5.08
C THR A 26 -10.47 -11.97 3.84
N HIS A 27 -10.78 -12.50 2.66
CA HIS A 27 -10.30 -11.96 1.40
C HIS A 27 -11.43 -11.24 0.66
N GLU A 28 -11.26 -9.93 0.50
CA GLU A 28 -12.20 -9.04 -0.18
C GLU A 28 -11.57 -8.52 -1.47
N THR A 29 -12.33 -8.55 -2.57
CA THR A 29 -11.79 -8.21 -3.90
C THR A 29 -12.56 -7.11 -4.60
N VAL A 30 -11.86 -6.33 -5.41
CA VAL A 30 -12.45 -5.33 -6.31
C VAL A 30 -12.13 -5.69 -7.75
N ASN A 31 -13.16 -5.81 -8.57
CA ASN A 31 -12.98 -5.99 -10.01
C ASN A 31 -12.84 -4.64 -10.71
N ARG A 32 -11.60 -4.16 -10.85
CA ARG A 32 -11.28 -2.84 -11.44
C ARG A 32 -11.65 -2.68 -12.91
N SER A 33 -11.88 -3.77 -13.66
CA SER A 33 -12.33 -3.66 -15.06
C SER A 33 -13.84 -3.37 -15.18
N VAL A 34 -14.60 -3.62 -14.11
CA VAL A 34 -16.05 -3.46 -14.08
C VAL A 34 -16.42 -2.25 -13.22
N ASN A 35 -15.88 -2.14 -12.01
CA ASN A 35 -16.20 -1.08 -11.07
C ASN A 35 -14.94 -0.56 -10.34
N PHE A 36 -14.85 0.76 -10.14
CA PHE A 36 -13.77 1.40 -9.37
C PHE A 36 -13.93 1.23 -7.84
N VAL A 37 -15.15 0.90 -7.40
CA VAL A 37 -15.54 0.58 -6.03
C VAL A 37 -16.43 -0.66 -6.12
N ASN A 38 -16.24 -1.66 -5.28
CA ASN A 38 -17.14 -2.80 -5.26
C ASN A 38 -18.53 -2.34 -4.77
N PRO A 39 -19.61 -2.47 -5.56
CA PRO A 39 -20.93 -1.95 -5.18
C PRO A 39 -21.58 -2.74 -4.04
N GLU A 40 -21.18 -3.99 -3.79
CA GLU A 40 -21.74 -4.85 -2.75
C GLU A 40 -21.03 -4.65 -1.41
N THR A 41 -19.70 -4.56 -1.43
CA THR A 41 -18.86 -4.50 -0.22
C THR A 41 -18.30 -3.12 0.09
N GLY A 42 -18.43 -2.18 -0.85
CA GLY A 42 -17.88 -0.82 -0.74
C GLY A 42 -16.36 -0.74 -0.82
N VAL A 43 -15.66 -1.86 -1.10
CA VAL A 43 -14.20 -1.92 -1.11
C VAL A 43 -13.64 -1.13 -2.29
N TYR A 44 -12.60 -0.34 -2.02
CA TYR A 44 -11.85 0.39 -3.03
C TYR A 44 -10.36 0.39 -2.70
N THR A 45 -9.55 0.38 -3.73
CA THR A 45 -8.08 0.29 -3.64
C THR A 45 -7.42 1.54 -4.24
N GLN A 46 -8.19 2.62 -4.39
CA GLN A 46 -7.74 3.90 -4.94
C GLN A 46 -6.73 4.61 -4.03
N ASN A 47 -6.96 4.60 -2.71
CA ASN A 47 -6.07 5.24 -1.76
C ASN A 47 -4.67 4.62 -1.80
N ILE A 48 -4.58 3.28 -1.85
CA ILE A 48 -3.30 2.59 -1.92
C ILE A 48 -2.61 2.82 -3.28
N GLU A 49 -3.35 2.86 -4.39
CA GLU A 49 -2.77 3.21 -5.69
C GLU A 49 -2.23 4.63 -5.75
N ARG A 50 -2.99 5.59 -5.21
CA ARG A 50 -2.58 6.98 -5.10
C ARG A 50 -1.30 7.09 -4.28
N LEU A 51 -1.26 6.41 -3.13
CA LEU A 51 -0.09 6.34 -2.26
C LEU A 51 1.14 5.80 -3.01
N TRP A 52 0.99 4.69 -3.73
CA TRP A 52 2.08 4.10 -4.52
C TRP A 52 2.59 5.02 -5.62
N ARG A 53 1.68 5.73 -6.30
CA ARG A 53 2.05 6.71 -7.33
C ARG A 53 2.85 7.85 -6.73
N ASP A 54 2.38 8.40 -5.61
CA ASP A 54 3.01 9.51 -4.94
C ASP A 54 4.38 9.08 -4.36
N MET A 55 4.50 7.86 -3.84
CA MET A 55 5.79 7.27 -3.43
C MET A 55 6.78 7.18 -4.59
N ARG A 56 6.38 6.57 -5.71
CA ARG A 56 7.26 6.43 -6.89
C ARG A 56 7.68 7.77 -7.47
N ALA A 57 6.85 8.80 -7.36
CA ALA A 57 7.20 10.15 -7.79
C ALA A 57 8.29 10.80 -6.92
N ASN A 58 8.41 10.38 -5.65
CA ASN A 58 9.43 10.86 -4.71
C ASN A 58 10.76 10.10 -4.79
N ILE A 59 10.80 8.95 -5.48
CA ILE A 59 12.03 8.17 -5.67
C ILE A 59 12.77 8.68 -6.91
N PRO A 60 14.09 8.93 -6.85
CA PRO A 60 14.87 9.30 -8.01
C PRO A 60 14.76 8.26 -9.14
N ARG A 61 14.48 8.73 -10.36
CA ARG A 61 14.28 7.87 -11.55
C ARG A 61 15.56 7.17 -12.02
N TYR A 62 16.74 7.72 -11.71
CA TYR A 62 18.03 7.22 -12.16
C TYR A 62 19.01 7.15 -10.99
N GLY A 63 19.95 6.20 -11.05
CA GLY A 63 21.01 6.06 -10.04
C GLY A 63 20.58 5.40 -8.73
N THR A 64 19.31 4.99 -8.62
CA THR A 64 18.82 4.24 -7.46
C THR A 64 19.36 2.82 -7.49
N ARG A 65 20.36 2.55 -6.64
CA ARG A 65 20.73 1.17 -6.29
C ARG A 65 19.64 0.58 -5.40
N ASP A 66 19.35 -0.69 -5.58
CA ASP A 66 18.33 -1.44 -4.82
C ASP A 66 18.49 -1.26 -3.30
N TYR A 67 19.74 -1.16 -2.83
CA TYR A 67 20.12 -0.86 -1.45
C TYR A 67 19.47 0.41 -0.86
N TYR A 68 19.29 1.47 -1.66
CA TYR A 68 18.71 2.73 -1.18
C TYR A 68 17.19 2.73 -1.19
N PHE A 69 16.53 1.74 -1.82
CA PHE A 69 15.07 1.69 -1.91
C PHE A 69 14.41 1.70 -0.53
N THR A 70 14.93 0.90 0.41
CA THR A 70 14.44 0.86 1.80
C THR A 70 14.56 2.23 2.48
N HIS A 71 15.63 2.97 2.21
CA HIS A 71 15.84 4.31 2.79
C HIS A 71 14.83 5.32 2.22
N TYR A 72 14.58 5.29 0.90
CA TYR A 72 13.56 6.14 0.28
C TYR A 72 12.15 5.81 0.76
N LEU A 73 11.84 4.52 0.95
CA LEU A 73 10.56 4.10 1.51
C LEU A 73 10.39 4.61 2.95
N ALA A 74 11.43 4.46 3.79
CA ALA A 74 11.41 4.94 5.16
C ALA A 74 11.26 6.47 5.22
N GLU A 75 11.99 7.22 4.39
CA GLU A 75 11.88 8.67 4.28
C GLU A 75 10.47 9.10 3.82
N PHE A 76 9.91 8.42 2.82
CA PHE A 76 8.56 8.70 2.33
C PHE A 76 7.50 8.48 3.42
N LEU A 77 7.56 7.34 4.12
CA LEU A 77 6.67 7.04 5.24
C LEU A 77 6.82 8.07 6.36
N PHE A 78 8.06 8.43 6.71
CA PHE A 78 8.35 9.45 7.71
C PHE A 78 7.69 10.79 7.37
N LYS A 79 7.76 11.22 6.11
CA LYS A 79 7.13 12.47 5.63
C LYS A 79 5.60 12.43 5.64
N ILE A 80 4.98 11.26 5.49
CA ILE A 80 3.51 11.10 5.58
C ILE A 80 3.03 11.18 7.02
N ILE A 81 3.77 10.57 7.94
CA ILE A 81 3.38 10.48 9.34
C ILE A 81 3.59 11.82 10.07
N HIS A 82 4.63 12.57 9.67
CA HIS A 82 5.04 13.79 10.38
C HIS A 82 4.84 15.04 9.52
N ASN A 83 4.11 16.01 10.08
CA ASN A 83 3.97 17.34 9.49
C ASN A 83 5.33 18.03 9.35
N PHE A 84 5.47 18.88 8.32
CA PHE A 84 6.75 19.47 7.94
C PHE A 84 7.46 20.18 9.10
N ASP A 85 6.70 20.91 9.92
CA ASP A 85 7.15 21.70 11.05
C ASP A 85 7.79 20.86 12.17
N ILE A 86 7.37 19.61 12.37
CA ILE A 86 7.87 18.75 13.45
C ILE A 86 8.91 17.72 13.00
N ARG A 87 9.23 17.66 11.71
CA ARG A 87 10.07 16.59 11.14
C ARG A 87 11.47 16.56 11.73
N ILE A 88 12.12 17.70 11.85
CA ILE A 88 13.49 17.77 12.40
C ILE A 88 13.48 17.32 13.86
N ASP A 89 12.56 17.86 14.67
CA ASP A 89 12.46 17.50 16.09
C ASP A 89 12.12 16.02 16.29
N THR A 90 11.31 15.43 15.40
CA THR A 90 10.94 14.01 15.50
C THR A 90 12.05 13.09 15.01
N PHE A 91 12.87 13.53 14.07
CA PHE A 91 13.98 12.73 13.54
C PHE A 91 15.12 12.56 14.56
N PHE A 92 15.34 13.56 15.41
CA PHE A 92 16.43 13.57 16.40
C PHE A 92 16.00 13.18 17.83
N LYS A 93 14.74 12.79 18.02
CA LYS A 93 14.25 12.17 19.26
C LYS A 93 14.50 10.66 19.23
#